data_AF-A0A1I1XCQ6-F1
#
_entry.id   AF-A0A1I1XCQ6-F1
#
_cell.length_a   1.000
_cell.length_b   1.000
_cell.length_c   1.000
_cell.angle_alpha   90.00
_cell.angle_beta   90.00
_cell.angle_gamma   90.00
#
_symmetry.space_group_name_H-M   'P 1'
#
loop_
_entity.id
_entity.type
_entity.pdbx_description
1 polymer ?
#
loop_
_entity_poly.entity_id
_entity_poly.type
_entity_poly.pdbx_seq_one_letter_code
_entity_poly.pdbx_strand_id
1 'polypeptide(L)'
;MFGFRKKKIDKAAWAEAIYGQRLKHPKKESEEQLSALTTGMLMQHHRIIMDSVRIVRTTKNPDTRQGRVELCHRHYQDMLKLKPFCNKEQLAMIQNAEDAMKGI
;
A
#
# COMPACT_ATOMS: atom_id res chain seq x y z
N MET A 1 13.64 14.18 -29.57
CA MET A 1 12.71 13.09 -29.16
C MET A 1 13.22 12.49 -27.86
N PHE A 2 12.72 12.95 -26.71
CA PHE A 2 12.99 12.29 -25.42
C PHE A 2 12.07 11.09 -25.31
N GLY A 3 12.53 9.94 -25.79
CA GLY A 3 11.85 8.67 -25.56
C GLY A 3 11.91 8.37 -24.06
N PHE A 4 10.79 8.55 -23.36
CA PHE A 4 10.61 8.06 -22.00
C PHE A 4 10.77 6.54 -22.04
N ARG A 5 11.99 6.07 -21.78
CA ARG A 5 12.31 4.66 -21.62
C ARG A 5 11.44 4.18 -20.46
N LYS A 6 10.32 3.49 -20.75
CA LYS A 6 9.46 2.88 -19.73
C LYS A 6 10.38 2.15 -18.75
N LYS A 7 10.40 2.60 -17.49
CA LYS A 7 11.20 1.97 -16.45
C LYS A 7 10.80 0.50 -16.42
N LYS A 8 11.73 -0.40 -16.71
CA LYS A 8 11.46 -1.84 -16.71
C LYS A 8 11.08 -2.23 -15.28
N ILE A 9 9.80 -2.54 -15.07
CA ILE A 9 9.30 -2.96 -13.76
C ILE A 9 9.81 -4.38 -13.51
N ASP A 10 10.40 -4.61 -12.34
CA ASP A 10 10.78 -5.95 -11.91
C ASP A 10 9.54 -6.73 -11.47
N LYS A 11 8.99 -7.52 -12.40
CA LYS A 11 7.79 -8.33 -12.15
C LYS A 11 7.99 -9.42 -11.10
N ALA A 12 9.23 -9.90 -10.92
CA ALA A 12 9.51 -10.88 -9.88
C ALA A 12 9.43 -10.22 -8.50
N ALA A 13 10.08 -9.07 -8.34
CA ALA A 13 9.99 -8.27 -7.12
C ALA A 13 8.56 -7.81 -6.83
N TRP A 14 7.80 -7.44 -7.87
CA TRP A 14 6.40 -7.04 -7.72
C TRP A 14 5.54 -8.21 -7.22
N ALA A 15 5.65 -9.38 -7.86
CA ALA A 15 4.91 -10.55 -7.43
C ALA A 15 5.31 -10.99 -6.01
N GLU A 16 6.59 -10.92 -5.65
CA GLU A 16 7.05 -11.16 -4.29
C GLU A 16 6.41 -10.21 -3.27
N ALA A 17 6.29 -8.92 -3.60
CA ALA A 17 5.63 -7.93 -2.76
C ALA A 17 4.13 -8.19 -2.58
N ILE A 18 3.45 -8.72 -3.60
CA ILE A 18 2.02 -9.06 -3.55
C ILE A 18 1.77 -10.36 -2.77
N TYR A 19 2.53 -11.41 -3.05
CA TYR A 19 2.28 -12.75 -2.50
C TYR A 19 3.01 -13.01 -1.18
N GLY A 20 3.92 -12.13 -0.77
CA GLY A 20 4.72 -12.29 0.46
C GLY A 20 5.72 -13.45 0.42
N GLN A 21 5.93 -14.05 -0.76
CA GLN A 21 6.84 -15.17 -0.96
C GLN A 21 7.46 -15.15 -2.35
N ARG A 22 8.64 -15.76 -2.46
CA ARG A 22 9.34 -15.95 -3.72
C ARG A 22 8.61 -16.93 -4.63
N LEU A 23 8.08 -16.43 -5.74
CA LEU A 23 7.45 -17.28 -6.73
C LEU A 23 8.50 -18.07 -7.52
N LYS A 24 8.25 -19.37 -7.73
CA LYS A 24 9.07 -20.22 -8.62
C LYS A 24 8.93 -19.81 -10.09
N HIS A 25 7.78 -19.24 -10.49
CA HIS A 25 7.48 -18.85 -11.88
C HIS A 25 6.76 -17.49 -11.98
N PRO A 26 7.43 -16.36 -11.65
CA PRO A 26 6.82 -15.03 -11.67
C PRO A 26 6.39 -14.56 -13.08
N LYS A 27 6.86 -15.23 -14.14
CA LYS A 27 6.55 -14.90 -15.54
C LYS A 27 5.10 -15.21 -15.95
N LYS A 28 4.34 -15.94 -15.12
CA LYS A 28 2.93 -16.30 -15.42
C LYS A 28 1.95 -15.15 -15.15
N GLU A 29 2.32 -14.21 -14.29
CA GLU A 29 1.47 -13.07 -13.93
C GLU A 29 1.64 -11.93 -14.94
N SER A 30 0.52 -11.41 -15.46
CA SER A 30 0.53 -10.22 -16.30
C SER A 30 0.70 -8.95 -15.46
N GLU A 31 1.17 -7.86 -16.07
CA GLU A 31 1.29 -6.57 -15.36
C GLU A 31 -0.10 -6.04 -14.96
N GLU A 32 -1.12 -6.32 -15.77
CA GLU A 32 -2.51 -5.98 -15.48
C GLU A 32 -3.02 -6.71 -14.24
N GLN A 33 -2.71 -8.00 -14.10
CA GLN A 33 -3.10 -8.80 -12.93
C GLN A 33 -2.39 -8.31 -11.66
N LEU A 34 -1.07 -8.08 -11.73
CA LEU A 34 -0.30 -7.54 -10.62
C LEU A 34 -0.80 -6.13 -10.22
N SER A 35 -1.16 -5.31 -11.20
CA SER A 35 -1.75 -3.99 -10.96
C SER A 35 -3.12 -4.10 -10.28
N ALA A 36 -3.99 -5.00 -10.73
CA ALA A 36 -5.31 -5.20 -10.11
C ALA A 36 -5.19 -5.67 -8.65
N LEU A 37 -4.29 -6.62 -8.37
CA LEU A 37 -3.99 -7.09 -7.02
C LEU A 37 -3.43 -5.95 -6.15
N THR A 38 -2.51 -5.16 -6.69
CA THR A 38 -1.95 -3.97 -6.02
C THR A 38 -3.06 -3.00 -5.63
N THR A 39 -3.99 -2.70 -6.55
CA THR A 39 -5.14 -1.83 -6.25
C THR A 39 -5.97 -2.40 -5.11
N GLY A 40 -6.31 -3.69 -5.14
CA GLY A 40 -7.09 -4.34 -4.08
C GLY A 40 -6.42 -4.24 -2.70
N MET A 41 -5.11 -4.53 -2.63
CA MET A 41 -4.34 -4.42 -1.38
C MET A 41 -4.27 -2.98 -0.88
N LEU A 42 -4.00 -2.01 -1.75
CA LEU A 42 -3.95 -0.60 -1.38
C LEU A 42 -5.30 -0.10 -0.87
N MET A 43 -6.41 -0.47 -1.52
CA MET A 43 -7.76 -0.13 -1.06
C MET A 43 -8.04 -0.70 0.33
N GLN A 44 -7.63 -1.94 0.59
CA GLN A 44 -7.82 -2.57 1.90
C GLN A 44 -7.00 -1.87 2.99
N HIS A 45 -5.71 -1.65 2.76
CA HIS A 45 -4.84 -0.93 3.72
C HIS A 45 -5.33 0.49 3.96
N HIS A 46 -5.67 1.22 2.89
CA HIS A 46 -6.21 2.57 2.96
C HIS A 46 -7.46 2.62 3.84
N ARG A 47 -8.44 1.74 3.60
CA ARG A 47 -9.66 1.67 4.41
C ARG A 47 -9.36 1.44 5.90
N ILE A 48 -8.46 0.50 6.21
CA ILE A 48 -8.09 0.19 7.61
C ILE A 48 -7.45 1.41 8.28
N ILE A 49 -6.58 2.13 7.56
CA ILE A 49 -5.94 3.36 8.06
C ILE A 49 -7.00 4.42 8.32
N MET A 50 -7.89 4.70 7.38
CA MET A 50 -8.93 5.72 7.53
C MET A 50 -9.86 5.43 8.71
N ASP A 51 -10.31 4.17 8.86
CA ASP A 51 -11.14 3.75 9.99
C ASP A 51 -10.39 3.87 11.33
N SER A 52 -9.09 3.53 11.35
CA SER A 52 -8.26 3.61 12.56
C SER A 52 -7.96 5.06 12.97
N VAL A 53 -7.66 5.95 12.01
CA VAL A 53 -7.53 7.40 12.25
C VAL A 53 -8.79 7.97 12.88
N ARG A 54 -9.98 7.60 12.37
CA ARG A 54 -11.26 8.02 12.96
C ARG A 54 -11.40 7.57 14.42
N ILE A 55 -10.98 6.34 14.73
CA ILE A 55 -11.04 5.80 16.10
C ILE A 55 -10.05 6.54 17.01
N VAL A 56 -8.81 6.77 16.56
CA VAL A 56 -7.79 7.50 17.35
C VAL A 56 -8.30 8.86 17.79
N ARG A 57 -8.97 9.59 16.87
CA ARG A 57 -9.48 10.94 17.13
C ARG A 57 -10.67 10.99 18.09
N THR A 58 -11.43 9.90 18.23
CA THR A 58 -12.70 9.90 18.99
C THR A 58 -12.63 9.10 20.29
N THR A 59 -11.71 8.14 20.40
CA THR A 59 -11.61 7.28 21.58
C THR A 59 -11.03 8.02 22.80
N LYS A 60 -11.62 7.74 23.97
CA LYS A 60 -11.08 8.15 25.28
C LYS A 60 -10.16 7.09 25.91
N ASN A 61 -10.17 5.86 25.38
CA ASN A 61 -9.32 4.78 25.87
C ASN A 61 -7.90 4.93 25.29
N PRO A 62 -6.85 5.12 26.13
CA PRO A 62 -5.47 5.31 25.66
C PRO A 62 -4.88 4.06 25.02
N ASP A 63 -5.17 2.85 25.52
CA ASP A 63 -4.67 1.60 24.94
C ASP A 63 -5.25 1.36 23.55
N THR A 64 -6.55 1.61 23.38
CA THR A 64 -7.20 1.57 22.06
C THR A 64 -6.58 2.60 21.12
N ARG A 65 -6.27 3.80 21.61
CA ARG A 65 -5.62 4.84 20.81
C ARG A 65 -4.27 4.37 20.30
N GLN A 66 -3.40 3.92 21.22
CA GLN A 66 -2.06 3.45 20.90
C GLN A 66 -2.08 2.27 19.92
N GLY A 67 -2.91 1.26 20.18
CA GLY A 67 -3.04 0.10 19.29
C GLY A 67 -3.52 0.46 17.88
N ARG A 68 -4.35 1.51 17.74
CA ARG A 68 -4.80 1.99 16.42
C ARG A 68 -3.73 2.79 15.69
N VAL A 69 -2.92 3.59 16.41
CA VAL A 69 -1.76 4.28 15.83
C VAL A 69 -0.76 3.26 15.29
N GLU A 70 -0.44 2.22 16.06
CA GLU A 70 0.45 1.14 15.61
C GLU A 70 -0.10 0.38 14.41
N LEU A 71 -1.41 0.13 14.39
CA LEU A 71 -2.09 -0.51 13.26
C LEU A 71 -1.98 0.34 11.99
N CYS A 72 -2.19 1.66 12.09
CA CYS A 72 -2.00 2.60 10.97
C CYS A 72 -0.57 2.52 10.42
N HIS A 73 0.43 2.60 11.29
CA HIS A 73 1.83 2.54 10.86
C HIS A 73 2.18 1.22 10.18
N ARG A 74 1.71 0.09 10.72
CA ARG A 74 1.95 -1.23 10.09
C ARG A 74 1.39 -1.29 8.67
N HIS A 75 0.13 -0.89 8.48
CA HIS A 75 -0.49 -0.91 7.16
C HIS A 75 0.12 0.12 6.19
N TYR A 76 0.54 1.28 6.69
CA TYR A 76 1.25 2.25 5.86
C TYR A 76 2.60 1.69 5.38
N GLN A 77 3.35 1.00 6.24
CA GLN A 77 4.59 0.32 5.84
C GLN A 77 4.34 -0.75 4.76
N ASP A 78 3.24 -1.49 4.85
CA ASP A 78 2.86 -2.45 3.80
C ASP A 78 2.52 -1.76 2.48
N MET A 79 1.81 -0.62 2.51
CA MET A 79 1.59 0.21 1.31
C MET A 79 2.90 0.72 0.70
N LEU A 80 3.90 1.09 1.53
CA LEU A 80 5.20 1.56 1.06
C LEU A 80 6.01 0.47 0.33
N LYS A 81 5.83 -0.81 0.70
CA LYS A 81 6.44 -1.94 -0.04
C LYS A 81 5.90 -2.06 -1.47
N LEU A 82 4.64 -1.64 -1.69
CA LEU A 82 4.00 -1.65 -3.01
C LEU A 82 4.28 -0.38 -3.84
N LYS A 83 4.69 0.72 -3.19
CA LYS A 83 4.97 2.03 -3.81
C LYS A 83 5.85 1.96 -5.08
N PRO A 84 6.91 1.15 -5.16
CA PRO A 84 7.76 1.09 -6.37
C PRO A 84 7.05 0.61 -7.63
N PHE A 85 5.93 -0.09 -7.49
CA PHE A 85 5.16 -0.72 -8.58
C PHE A 85 3.87 0.04 -8.92
N CYS A 86 3.58 1.11 -8.17
CA CYS A 86 2.32 1.82 -8.27
C CYS A 86 2.23 2.73 -9.50
N ASN A 87 1.06 2.76 -10.11
CA ASN A 87 0.65 3.80 -11.06
C ASN A 87 0.22 5.09 -10.31
N LYS A 88 -0.17 6.13 -11.06
CA LYS A 88 -0.53 7.44 -10.50
C LYS A 88 -1.70 7.39 -9.50
N GLU A 89 -2.74 6.62 -9.80
CA GLU A 89 -3.93 6.50 -8.95
C GLU A 89 -3.60 5.73 -7.66
N GLN A 90 -2.81 4.66 -7.79
CA GLN A 90 -2.32 3.89 -6.66
C GLN A 90 -1.42 4.72 -5.73
N LEU A 91 -0.53 5.55 -6.30
CA LEU A 91 0.27 6.49 -5.52
C LEU A 91 -0.58 7.52 -4.78
N ALA A 92 -1.69 7.97 -5.37
CA ALA A 92 -2.62 8.90 -4.70
C ALA A 92 -3.27 8.28 -3.46
N MET A 93 -3.57 6.97 -3.48
CA MET A 93 -4.06 6.26 -2.28
C MET A 93 -3.02 6.24 -1.15
N ILE A 94 -1.74 6.01 -1.49
CA ILE A 94 -0.63 6.05 -0.52
C ILE A 94 -0.50 7.46 0.07
N GLN A 95 -0.53 8.50 -0.78
CA GLN A 95 -0.45 9.88 -0.32
C GLN A 95 -1.63 10.25 0.60
N ASN A 96 -2.84 9.82 0.24
CA ASN A 96 -4.02 10.09 1.06
C ASN A 96 -3.94 9.39 2.43
N ALA A 97 -3.43 8.15 2.49
CA ALA A 97 -3.19 7.47 3.75
C ALA A 97 -2.14 8.21 4.60
N GLU A 98 -1.02 8.64 4.00
CA GLU A 98 0.01 9.44 4.67
C GLU A 98 -0.56 10.74 5.24
N ASP A 99 -1.36 11.46 4.45
CA ASP A 99 -2.01 12.70 4.85
C ASP A 99 -3.01 12.49 5.99
N ALA A 100 -3.80 11.41 5.95
CA ALA A 100 -4.75 11.08 7.01
C ALA A 100 -4.06 10.75 8.34
N MET A 101 -2.87 10.17 8.28
CA MET A 101 -2.05 9.84 9.44
C MET A 101 -1.32 11.06 10.03
N LYS A 102 -1.28 12.21 9.34
CA LYS A 102 -0.70 13.43 9.91
C LYS A 102 -1.53 13.85 11.13
N GLY A 103 -0.88 13.86 12.30
CA GLY A 103 -1.48 14.31 13.55
C GLY A 103 -2.20 13.23 14.36
N ILE A 104 -1.95 11.94 14.08
CA ILE A 104 -2.23 10.85 15.01
C ILE A 104 -0.95 10.22 15.54
#